data_AF-A0A6N8IFP8-F1
#
_entry.id   AF-A0A6N8IFP8-F1
#
_cell.length_a   1.000
_cell.length_b   1.000
_cell.length_c   1.000
_cell.angle_alpha   90.00
_cell.angle_beta   90.00
_cell.angle_gamma   90.00
#
_symmetry.space_group_name_H-M   'P 1'
#
loop_
_entity.id
_entity.type
_entity.pdbx_description
1 polymer ?
#
loop_
_entity_poly.entity_id
_entity_poly.type
_entity_poly.pdbx_seq_one_letter_code
_entity_poly.pdbx_strand_id
1 'polypeptide(L)'
;MPDERGTIAPLAVTAVLLLFAVLAFSVDQGIACAAKVRQENAVDAARDACFDASFALMAKNADDPGLAVAHRVAETLRADGFFGAVTVWFFEVPKGELPDSRRVWGIAVQLQEQVPTVFARGFGIESLPVASKRVVVAEPFAGSVVWRPDGSGGEVFELATDADSTALLRGRFDRLDDGPAELDREVRAAVAAAGGLAERKEP
;
A
#
# COMPACT_ATOMS: atom_id res chain seq x y z
N MET A 1 -23.65 -33.46 -52.37
CA MET A 1 -23.72 -32.51 -51.24
C MET A 1 -22.68 -32.96 -50.24
N PRO A 2 -21.59 -32.20 -50.01
CA PRO A 2 -20.60 -32.55 -49.01
C PRO A 2 -21.21 -32.40 -47.61
N ASP A 3 -20.76 -33.27 -46.72
CA ASP A 3 -21.28 -33.55 -45.39
C ASP A 3 -21.02 -32.39 -44.39
N GLU A 4 -21.93 -31.42 -44.31
CA GLU A 4 -21.85 -30.30 -43.35
C GLU A 4 -21.89 -30.75 -41.87
N ARG A 5 -22.33 -31.99 -41.60
CA ARG A 5 -22.39 -32.54 -40.23
C ARG A 5 -21.01 -32.84 -39.66
N GLY A 6 -20.01 -33.10 -40.50
CA GLY A 6 -18.62 -33.38 -40.07
C GLY A 6 -17.88 -32.16 -39.52
N THR A 7 -18.26 -30.94 -39.92
CA THR A 7 -17.58 -29.69 -39.50
C THR A 7 -18.18 -29.09 -38.23
N ILE A 8 -19.46 -29.34 -37.95
CA ILE A 8 -20.16 -28.78 -36.78
C ILE A 8 -19.68 -29.40 -35.48
N ALA A 9 -19.46 -30.72 -35.44
CA ALA A 9 -19.02 -31.42 -34.24
C ALA A 9 -17.67 -30.93 -33.68
N PRO A 10 -16.57 -30.84 -34.47
CA PRO A 10 -15.30 -30.31 -33.96
C PRO A 10 -15.42 -28.83 -33.56
N LEU A 11 -16.18 -28.03 -34.32
CA LEU A 11 -16.39 -26.61 -34.00
C LEU A 11 -17.15 -26.44 -32.68
N ALA A 12 -18.17 -27.26 -32.43
CA ALA A 12 -18.92 -27.27 -31.18
C ALA A 12 -18.05 -27.70 -29.99
N VAL A 13 -17.20 -28.72 -30.17
CA VAL A 13 -16.25 -29.14 -29.13
C VAL A 13 -15.25 -28.02 -28.83
N THR A 14 -14.67 -27.40 -29.85
CA THR A 14 -13.77 -26.24 -29.66
C THR A 14 -14.48 -25.09 -28.94
N ALA A 15 -15.72 -24.78 -29.31
CA ALA A 15 -16.50 -23.74 -28.64
C ALA A 15 -16.74 -24.07 -27.15
N VAL A 16 -17.08 -25.31 -26.83
CA VAL A 16 -17.26 -25.76 -25.43
C VAL A 16 -15.96 -25.66 -24.64
N LEU A 17 -14.83 -26.08 -25.22
CA LEU A 17 -13.52 -25.97 -24.57
C LEU A 17 -13.13 -24.52 -24.32
N LEU A 18 -13.40 -23.62 -25.28
CA LEU A 18 -13.18 -22.19 -25.12
C LEU A 18 -14.05 -21.59 -24.01
N LEU A 19 -15.34 -21.95 -23.97
CA LEU A 19 -16.24 -21.52 -22.90
C LEU A 19 -15.76 -22.00 -21.52
N PHE A 20 -15.32 -23.25 -21.43
CA PHE A 20 -14.75 -23.79 -20.20
C PHE A 20 -13.48 -23.04 -19.78
N ALA A 21 -12.58 -22.73 -20.73
CA ALA A 21 -11.37 -21.96 -20.45
C ALA A 21 -11.70 -20.55 -19.94
N VAL A 22 -12.68 -19.88 -20.55
CA VAL A 22 -13.14 -18.55 -20.09
C VAL A 22 -13.73 -18.62 -18.69
N LEU A 23 -14.55 -19.64 -18.38
CA LEU A 23 -15.12 -19.85 -17.05
C LEU A 23 -14.02 -20.12 -16.01
N ALA A 24 -13.08 -21.01 -16.31
CA ALA A 24 -11.95 -21.34 -15.45
C ALA A 24 -11.13 -20.10 -15.10
N PHE A 25 -10.77 -19.31 -16.12
CA PHE A 25 -10.06 -18.05 -15.94
C PHE A 25 -10.87 -17.05 -15.10
N SER A 26 -12.17 -16.92 -15.37
CA SER A 26 -13.05 -16.00 -14.64
C SER A 26 -13.15 -16.32 -13.15
N VAL A 27 -13.15 -17.61 -12.77
CA VAL A 27 -13.18 -18.04 -11.36
C VAL A 27 -11.89 -17.64 -10.64
N ASP A 28 -10.73 -17.95 -11.21
CA ASP A 28 -9.44 -17.61 -10.60
C ASP A 28 -9.23 -16.09 -10.50
N GLN A 29 -9.64 -15.33 -11.53
CA GLN A 29 -9.62 -13.86 -11.48
C GLN A 29 -10.62 -13.29 -10.48
N GLY A 30 -11.80 -13.90 -10.34
CA GLY A 30 -12.80 -13.48 -9.35
C GLY A 30 -12.29 -13.61 -7.92
N ILE A 31 -11.59 -14.70 -7.62
CA ILE A 31 -10.93 -14.93 -6.33
C ILE A 31 -9.84 -13.89 -6.07
N ALA A 32 -8.96 -13.64 -7.04
CA ALA A 32 -7.91 -12.63 -6.92
C ALA A 32 -8.49 -11.21 -6.75
N CYS A 33 -9.56 -10.88 -7.47
CA CYS A 33 -10.26 -9.60 -7.35
C CYS A 33 -10.88 -9.43 -5.96
N ALA A 34 -11.54 -10.46 -5.43
CA ALA A 34 -12.11 -10.41 -4.08
C ALA A 34 -11.03 -10.24 -2.99
N ALA A 35 -9.87 -10.87 -3.15
CA ALA A 35 -8.72 -10.64 -2.27
C ALA A 35 -8.22 -9.20 -2.37
N LYS A 36 -8.07 -8.67 -3.60
CA LYS A 36 -7.63 -7.30 -3.82
C LYS A 36 -8.54 -6.26 -3.14
N VAL A 37 -9.86 -6.40 -3.30
CA VAL A 37 -10.84 -5.51 -2.65
C VAL A 37 -10.73 -5.59 -1.12
N ARG A 38 -10.53 -6.79 -0.56
CA ARG A 38 -10.33 -6.95 0.88
C ARG A 38 -9.06 -6.26 1.37
N GLN A 39 -7.96 -6.38 0.62
CA GLN A 39 -6.72 -5.68 0.92
C GLN A 39 -6.91 -4.16 0.86
N GLU A 40 -7.59 -3.64 -0.16
CA GLU A 40 -7.88 -2.21 -0.29
C GLU A 40 -8.68 -1.69 0.92
N ASN A 41 -9.73 -2.42 1.33
CA ASN A 41 -10.51 -2.07 2.52
C ASN A 41 -9.66 -2.10 3.81
N ALA A 42 -8.79 -3.11 3.97
CA ALA A 42 -7.92 -3.22 5.14
C ALA A 42 -6.88 -2.09 5.20
N VAL A 43 -6.33 -1.69 4.05
CA VAL A 43 -5.41 -0.54 4.00
C VAL A 43 -6.13 0.76 4.30
N ASP A 44 -7.35 0.95 3.80
CA ASP A 44 -8.13 2.15 4.10
C ASP A 44 -8.49 2.22 5.59
N ALA A 45 -8.81 1.09 6.25
CA ALA A 45 -9.02 1.03 7.69
C ALA A 45 -7.74 1.34 8.48
N ALA A 46 -6.59 0.78 8.08
CA ALA A 46 -5.29 1.09 8.69
C ALA A 46 -4.90 2.56 8.53
N ARG A 47 -5.20 3.15 7.36
CA ARG A 47 -5.06 4.58 7.11
C ARG A 47 -5.93 5.36 8.10
N ASP A 48 -7.22 5.10 8.17
CA ASP A 48 -8.13 5.85 9.05
C ASP A 48 -7.68 5.76 10.52
N ALA A 49 -7.18 4.59 10.96
CA ALA A 49 -6.61 4.41 12.29
C ALA A 49 -5.32 5.20 12.54
N CYS A 50 -4.50 5.45 11.51
CA CYS A 50 -3.30 6.30 11.58
C CYS A 50 -3.60 7.80 11.48
N PHE A 51 -4.75 8.18 10.93
CA PHE A 51 -5.19 9.56 10.83
C PHE A 51 -6.24 9.95 11.88
N ASP A 52 -6.58 9.05 12.79
CA ASP A 52 -7.34 9.38 13.99
C ASP A 52 -6.63 10.53 14.75
N ALA A 53 -7.39 11.53 15.15
CA ALA A 53 -6.85 12.76 15.73
C ALA A 53 -6.01 12.48 16.99
N SER A 54 -6.34 11.44 17.75
CA SER A 54 -5.63 11.04 18.97
C SER A 54 -4.27 10.42 18.63
N PHE A 55 -4.24 9.56 17.62
CA PHE A 55 -3.00 8.92 17.16
C PHE A 55 -2.09 9.90 16.43
N ALA A 56 -2.65 10.75 15.55
CA ALA A 56 -1.88 11.78 14.86
C ALA A 56 -1.20 12.75 15.84
N LEU A 57 -1.87 13.10 16.95
CA LEU A 57 -1.29 13.92 18.01
C LEU A 57 -0.21 13.17 18.80
N MET A 58 -0.40 11.88 19.08
CA MET A 58 0.59 11.04 19.77
C MET A 58 1.84 10.86 18.91
N ALA A 59 1.69 10.40 17.67
CA ALA A 59 2.79 10.16 16.74
C ALA A 59 3.62 11.42 16.50
N LYS A 60 2.97 12.61 16.44
CA LYS A 60 3.68 13.88 16.28
C LYS A 60 4.68 14.16 17.41
N ASN A 61 4.36 13.72 18.63
CA ASN A 61 5.17 13.93 19.84
C ASN A 61 6.02 12.70 20.21
N ALA A 62 5.99 11.64 19.41
CA ALA A 62 6.79 10.45 19.64
C ALA A 62 8.26 10.69 19.28
N ASP A 63 9.17 10.05 20.01
CA ASP A 63 10.61 10.06 19.71
C ASP A 63 10.92 9.33 18.39
N ASP A 64 10.08 8.36 18.01
CA ASP A 64 10.16 7.59 16.77
C ASP A 64 8.79 7.51 16.07
N PRO A 65 8.42 8.54 15.28
CA PRO A 65 7.12 8.59 14.63
C PRO A 65 6.96 7.50 13.56
N GLY A 66 8.04 7.10 12.88
CA GLY A 66 8.02 6.07 11.85
C GLY A 66 7.66 4.71 12.42
N LEU A 67 8.31 4.32 13.52
CA LEU A 67 8.01 3.06 14.20
C LEU A 67 6.60 3.06 14.81
N ALA A 68 6.15 4.18 15.39
CA ALA A 68 4.80 4.31 15.93
C ALA A 68 3.72 4.09 14.85
N VAL A 69 3.89 4.71 13.68
CA VAL A 69 2.99 4.52 12.52
C VAL A 69 3.02 3.06 12.06
N ALA A 70 4.20 2.45 11.93
CA ALA A 70 4.32 1.07 11.49
C ALA A 70 3.63 0.08 12.45
N HIS A 71 3.80 0.24 13.76
CA HIS A 71 3.09 -0.58 14.75
C HIS A 71 1.58 -0.38 14.66
N ARG A 72 1.10 0.86 14.53
CA ARG A 72 -0.32 1.13 14.42
C ARG A 72 -0.94 0.46 13.19
N VAL A 73 -0.27 0.53 12.05
CA VAL A 73 -0.68 -0.16 10.82
C VAL A 73 -0.71 -1.68 11.06
N ALA A 74 0.34 -2.25 11.63
CA ALA A 74 0.42 -3.69 11.90
C ALA A 74 -0.68 -4.17 12.84
N GLU A 75 -0.92 -3.47 13.95
CA GLU A 75 -1.98 -3.78 14.92
C GLU A 75 -3.36 -3.74 14.28
N THR A 76 -3.68 -2.68 13.53
CA THR A 76 -4.98 -2.55 12.86
C THR A 76 -5.18 -3.66 11.83
N LEU A 77 -4.19 -3.95 11.00
CA LEU A 77 -4.32 -5.01 9.99
C LEU A 77 -4.52 -6.40 10.62
N ARG A 78 -3.81 -6.71 11.71
CA ARG A 78 -4.00 -7.98 12.42
C ARG A 78 -5.35 -8.05 13.13
N ALA A 79 -5.82 -6.95 13.72
CA ALA A 79 -7.14 -6.87 14.33
C ALA A 79 -8.27 -7.06 13.31
N ASP A 80 -8.09 -6.54 12.08
CA ASP A 80 -9.01 -6.71 10.95
C ASP A 80 -8.89 -8.09 10.27
N GLY A 81 -8.00 -8.95 10.75
CA GLY A 81 -7.82 -10.33 10.27
C GLY A 81 -7.02 -10.45 8.97
N PHE A 82 -6.24 -9.42 8.60
CA PHE A 82 -5.28 -9.51 7.51
C PHE A 82 -3.96 -10.12 8.02
N PHE A 83 -3.64 -11.32 7.52
CA PHE A 83 -2.43 -12.07 7.92
C PHE A 83 -1.35 -12.15 6.84
N GLY A 84 -1.53 -11.46 5.72
CA GLY A 84 -0.50 -11.34 4.68
C GLY A 84 0.71 -10.53 5.13
N ALA A 85 1.69 -10.43 4.22
CA ALA A 85 2.86 -9.60 4.41
C ALA A 85 2.51 -8.10 4.31
N VAL A 86 3.16 -7.28 5.12
CA VAL A 86 2.95 -5.83 5.18
C VAL A 86 4.30 -5.13 5.05
N THR A 87 4.38 -4.11 4.22
CA THR A 87 5.53 -3.21 4.16
C THR A 87 5.05 -1.77 4.35
N VAL A 88 5.66 -1.06 5.29
CA VAL A 88 5.37 0.34 5.60
C VAL A 88 6.62 1.17 5.33
N TRP A 89 6.53 2.15 4.44
CA TRP A 89 7.58 3.15 4.26
C TRP A 89 7.15 4.44 4.96
N PHE A 90 8.07 5.00 5.72
CA PHE A 90 7.93 6.29 6.37
C PHE A 90 9.02 7.23 5.89
N PHE A 91 8.63 8.43 5.50
CA PHE A 91 9.55 9.48 5.10
C PHE A 91 9.16 10.79 5.78
N GLU A 92 10.13 11.49 6.36
CA GLU A 92 9.93 12.83 6.89
C GLU A 92 10.76 13.82 6.09
N VAL A 93 10.11 14.87 5.59
CA VAL A 93 10.79 15.90 4.78
C VAL A 93 11.79 16.67 5.67
N PRO A 94 13.06 16.81 5.24
CA PRO A 94 14.10 17.45 6.05
C PRO A 94 13.84 18.95 6.25
N LYS A 95 14.47 19.51 7.29
CA LYS A 95 14.27 20.90 7.71
C LYS A 95 14.47 21.94 6.59
N GLY A 96 15.43 21.70 5.70
CA GLY A 96 15.81 22.63 4.63
C GLY A 96 14.79 22.78 3.49
N GLU A 97 13.79 21.90 3.40
CA GLU A 97 12.84 21.88 2.28
C GLU A 97 11.46 22.48 2.63
N LEU A 98 11.25 22.85 3.89
CA LEU A 98 9.95 23.32 4.39
C LEU A 98 10.10 24.45 5.42
N PRO A 99 9.17 25.42 5.47
CA PRO A 99 9.12 26.44 6.52
C PRO A 99 9.15 25.84 7.93
N ASP A 100 9.71 26.56 8.91
CA ASP A 100 9.88 26.07 10.29
C ASP A 100 8.58 25.72 11.03
N SER A 101 7.44 26.25 10.57
CA SER A 101 6.11 25.96 11.10
C SER A 101 5.40 24.78 10.44
N ARG A 102 6.03 24.15 9.44
CA ARG A 102 5.45 23.07 8.64
C ARG A 102 6.24 21.77 8.81
N ARG A 103 5.51 20.66 8.79
CA ARG A 103 6.03 19.30 8.78
C ARG A 103 5.25 18.51 7.75
N VAL A 104 5.94 17.69 6.96
CA VAL A 104 5.33 16.81 5.97
C VAL A 104 5.89 15.41 6.19
N TRP A 105 4.98 14.44 6.32
CA TRP A 105 5.29 13.03 6.39
C TRP A 105 4.70 12.31 5.18
N GLY A 106 5.50 11.52 4.50
CA GLY A 106 5.05 10.54 3.53
C GLY A 106 4.95 9.16 4.18
N ILE A 107 3.80 8.51 4.03
CA ILE A 107 3.60 7.14 4.49
C ILE A 107 3.10 6.32 3.29
N ALA A 108 3.77 5.21 2.98
CA ALA A 108 3.27 4.22 2.04
C ALA A 108 3.06 2.90 2.76
N VAL A 109 1.95 2.22 2.45
CA VAL A 109 1.64 0.88 2.97
C VAL A 109 1.39 -0.03 1.77
N GLN A 110 2.05 -1.18 1.76
CA GLN A 110 1.83 -2.24 0.80
C GLN A 110 1.44 -3.53 1.53
N LEU A 111 0.35 -4.13 1.09
CA LEU A 111 -0.08 -5.46 1.52
C LEU A 111 0.20 -6.45 0.41
N GLN A 112 0.58 -7.67 0.78
CA GLN A 112 0.78 -8.76 -0.17
C GLN A 112 0.32 -10.09 0.44
N GLU A 113 -0.41 -10.87 -0.35
CA GLU A 113 -0.79 -12.23 0.02
C GLU A 113 -0.78 -13.16 -1.20
N GLN A 114 -0.67 -14.47 -0.93
CA GLN A 114 -0.76 -15.51 -1.95
C GLN A 114 -2.16 -16.13 -1.90
N VAL A 115 -2.93 -15.96 -2.96
CA VAL A 115 -4.31 -16.45 -3.02
C VAL A 115 -4.36 -17.76 -3.81
N PRO A 116 -4.92 -18.85 -3.26
CA PRO A 116 -4.94 -20.14 -3.95
C PRO A 116 -5.79 -20.09 -5.22
N THR A 117 -5.35 -20.83 -6.26
CA THR A 117 -6.13 -20.99 -7.50
C THR A 117 -6.94 -22.27 -7.48
N VAL A 118 -8.01 -22.32 -8.27
CA VAL A 118 -8.89 -23.48 -8.42
C VAL A 118 -8.60 -24.21 -9.72
N PHE A 119 -8.51 -23.50 -10.85
CA PHE A 119 -8.29 -24.12 -12.15
C PHE A 119 -6.83 -24.03 -12.59
N ALA A 120 -6.18 -22.89 -12.38
CA ALA A 120 -4.79 -22.67 -12.76
C ALA A 120 -3.82 -23.64 -12.05
N ARG A 121 -4.18 -24.18 -10.88
CA ARG A 121 -3.40 -25.23 -10.20
C ARG A 121 -3.25 -26.50 -11.02
N GLY A 122 -4.25 -26.84 -11.83
CA GLY A 122 -4.17 -27.98 -12.77
C GLY A 122 -3.09 -27.80 -13.84
N PHE A 123 -2.60 -26.57 -14.01
CA PHE A 123 -1.51 -26.19 -14.89
C PHE A 123 -0.23 -25.81 -14.12
N GLY A 124 -0.14 -26.13 -12.82
CA GLY A 124 1.03 -25.88 -11.98
C GLY A 124 1.10 -24.49 -11.33
N ILE A 125 0.04 -23.66 -11.45
CA ILE A 125 -0.04 -22.35 -10.80
C ILE A 125 -0.86 -22.49 -9.52
N GLU A 126 -0.24 -22.86 -8.40
CA GLU A 126 -0.97 -23.14 -7.14
C GLU A 126 -1.58 -21.89 -6.49
N SER A 127 -0.98 -20.72 -6.68
CA SER A 127 -1.46 -19.45 -6.11
C SER A 127 -1.12 -18.26 -6.99
N LEU A 128 -1.87 -17.17 -6.81
CA LEU A 128 -1.65 -15.88 -7.44
C LEU A 128 -1.20 -14.85 -6.40
N PRO A 129 -0.13 -14.09 -6.67
CA PRO A 129 0.23 -12.95 -5.84
C PRO A 129 -0.77 -11.83 -6.02
N VAL A 130 -1.36 -11.39 -4.91
CA VAL A 130 -2.23 -10.22 -4.86
C VAL A 130 -1.57 -9.20 -3.94
N ALA A 131 -1.34 -8.01 -4.47
CA ALA A 131 -0.78 -6.91 -3.73
C ALA A 131 -1.61 -5.64 -3.94
N SER A 132 -1.78 -4.89 -2.86
CA SER A 132 -2.44 -3.59 -2.84
C SER A 132 -1.53 -2.60 -2.13
N LYS A 133 -1.51 -1.37 -2.63
CA LYS A 133 -0.62 -0.33 -2.15
C LYS A 133 -1.37 0.97 -2.02
N ARG A 134 -1.11 1.70 -0.93
CA ARG A 134 -1.66 3.01 -0.67
C ARG A 134 -0.56 3.94 -0.20
N VAL A 135 -0.58 5.16 -0.71
CA VAL A 135 0.25 6.26 -0.24
C VAL A 135 -0.63 7.31 0.39
N VAL A 136 -0.17 7.87 1.51
CA VAL A 136 -0.78 8.99 2.18
C VAL A 136 0.29 9.97 2.62
N VAL A 137 -0.02 11.27 2.50
CA VAL A 137 0.82 12.33 3.00
C VAL A 137 0.10 13.02 4.16
N ALA A 138 0.80 13.21 5.26
CA ALA A 138 0.31 13.92 6.43
C ALA A 138 1.04 15.27 6.56
N GLU A 139 0.31 16.32 6.93
CA GLU A 139 0.89 17.61 7.33
C GLU A 139 0.60 17.89 8.81
N PRO A 140 1.39 17.38 9.77
CA PRO A 140 1.18 17.69 11.18
C PRO A 140 1.46 19.17 11.45
N PHE A 141 0.43 20.01 11.45
CA PHE A 141 0.58 21.44 11.71
C PHE A 141 1.07 21.71 13.13
N ALA A 142 1.98 22.66 13.30
CA ALA A 142 2.36 23.21 14.60
C ALA A 142 2.32 24.74 14.57
N GLY A 143 1.85 25.35 15.67
CA GLY A 143 1.85 26.81 15.81
C GLY A 143 3.23 27.43 16.07
N SER A 144 4.29 26.61 16.19
CA SER A 144 5.67 27.01 16.51
C SER A 144 6.68 26.09 15.82
N VAL A 145 7.98 26.37 16.01
CA VAL A 145 9.11 25.60 15.46
C VAL A 145 9.01 24.12 15.87
N VAL A 146 9.04 23.22 14.89
CA VAL A 146 9.01 21.76 15.11
C VAL A 146 10.39 21.18 14.91
N TRP A 147 10.81 20.30 15.83
CA TRP A 147 12.01 19.49 15.64
C TRP A 147 11.82 18.53 14.46
N ARG A 148 12.82 18.45 13.60
CA ARG A 148 12.84 17.66 12.35
C ARG A 148 14.25 17.11 12.15
N PRO A 149 14.43 15.98 11.45
CA PRO A 149 15.75 15.49 11.10
C PRO A 149 16.48 16.46 10.15
N ASP A 150 17.79 16.60 10.36
CA ASP A 150 18.67 17.41 9.51
C ASP A 150 19.02 16.71 8.18
N GLY A 151 18.95 15.37 8.16
CA GLY A 151 19.32 14.53 7.02
C GLY A 151 18.13 14.07 6.19
N SER A 152 18.38 13.84 4.90
CA SER A 152 17.46 13.14 4.00
C SER A 152 17.50 11.63 4.23
N GLY A 153 16.36 10.97 4.08
CA GLY A 153 16.24 9.52 4.16
C GLY A 153 14.91 9.11 4.78
N GLY A 154 14.61 7.83 4.71
CA GLY A 154 13.42 7.29 5.33
C GLY A 154 13.60 5.87 5.80
N GLU A 155 12.52 5.33 6.32
CA GLU A 155 12.51 4.05 7.03
C GLU A 155 11.53 3.11 6.38
N VAL A 156 11.89 1.84 6.34
CA VAL A 156 11.01 0.77 5.88
C VAL A 156 10.82 -0.20 7.01
N PHE A 157 9.57 -0.61 7.23
CA PHE A 157 9.18 -1.57 8.24
C PHE A 157 8.48 -2.73 7.55
N GLU A 158 8.98 -3.93 7.73
CA GLU A 158 8.45 -5.15 7.12
C GLU A 158 7.86 -6.07 8.17
N LEU A 159 6.66 -6.57 7.90
CA LEU A 159 6.00 -7.60 8.69
C LEU A 159 5.75 -8.81 7.80
N ALA A 160 6.29 -9.96 8.20
CA ALA A 160 6.10 -11.21 7.47
C ALA A 160 4.65 -11.72 7.58
N THR A 161 4.27 -12.60 6.66
CA THR A 161 3.01 -13.35 6.71
C THR A 161 2.90 -14.09 8.05
N ASP A 162 1.71 -14.04 8.66
CA ASP A 162 1.36 -14.65 9.95
C ASP A 162 2.19 -14.17 11.17
N ALA A 163 3.11 -13.22 10.98
CA ALA A 163 3.89 -12.66 12.08
C ALA A 163 3.01 -11.77 12.98
N ASP A 164 3.29 -11.78 14.27
CA ASP A 164 2.65 -10.87 15.23
C ASP A 164 3.01 -9.41 14.93
N SER A 165 2.08 -8.50 15.22
CA SER A 165 2.20 -7.05 15.02
C SER A 165 3.46 -6.41 15.63
N THR A 166 4.10 -7.07 16.60
CA THR A 166 5.34 -6.63 17.24
C THR A 166 6.61 -7.03 16.47
N ALA A 167 6.54 -7.96 15.53
CA ALA A 167 7.67 -8.54 14.82
C ALA A 167 8.10 -7.75 13.56
N LEU A 168 8.10 -6.42 13.66
CA LEU A 168 8.50 -5.54 12.57
C LEU A 168 10.02 -5.53 12.38
N LEU A 169 10.46 -5.80 11.15
CA LEU A 169 11.85 -5.63 10.74
C LEU A 169 12.06 -4.21 10.23
N ARG A 170 13.01 -3.49 10.82
CA ARG A 170 13.35 -2.11 10.44
C ARG A 170 14.52 -2.10 9.45
N GLY A 171 14.33 -1.39 8.34
CA GLY A 171 15.35 -0.99 7.39
C GLY A 171 15.35 0.52 7.18
N ARG A 172 16.31 1.00 6.39
CA ARG A 172 16.45 2.41 6.01
C ARG A 172 16.73 2.55 4.52
N PHE A 173 16.35 3.69 3.98
CA PHE A 173 16.67 4.11 2.63
C PHE A 173 17.20 5.55 2.64
N ASP A 174 18.16 5.85 1.77
CA ASP A 174 18.93 7.09 1.83
C ASP A 174 18.21 8.25 1.11
N ARG A 175 17.42 7.94 0.07
CA ARG A 175 16.73 8.93 -0.74
C ARG A 175 15.27 8.57 -0.97
N LEU A 176 14.42 9.57 -1.12
CA LEU A 176 12.98 9.38 -1.34
C LEU A 176 12.67 8.55 -2.60
N ASP A 177 13.51 8.66 -3.64
CA ASP A 177 13.42 7.90 -4.89
C ASP A 177 13.91 6.45 -4.79
N ASP A 178 14.60 6.06 -3.70
CA ASP A 178 14.85 4.66 -3.35
C ASP A 178 13.58 3.98 -2.80
N GLY A 179 12.61 4.79 -2.37
CA GLY A 179 11.31 4.35 -1.92
C GLY A 179 10.31 4.13 -3.06
N PRO A 180 9.04 3.89 -2.72
CA PRO A 180 8.02 3.66 -3.74
C PRO A 180 7.71 4.93 -4.56
N ALA A 181 7.64 4.83 -5.88
CA ALA A 181 7.50 5.99 -6.78
C ALA A 181 6.28 6.89 -6.49
N GLU A 182 5.16 6.31 -6.06
CA GLU A 182 3.97 7.06 -5.64
C GLU A 182 4.23 7.87 -4.37
N LEU A 183 5.07 7.38 -3.45
CA LEU A 183 5.47 8.10 -2.25
C LEU A 183 6.25 9.37 -2.62
N ASP A 184 7.24 9.22 -3.50
CA ASP A 184 8.02 10.36 -4.02
C ASP A 184 7.11 11.41 -4.66
N ARG A 185 6.19 10.98 -5.53
CA ARG A 185 5.27 11.88 -6.21
C ARG A 185 4.38 12.67 -5.24
N GLU A 186 3.73 12.00 -4.31
CA GLU A 186 2.79 12.65 -3.39
C GLU A 186 3.53 13.58 -2.39
N VAL A 187 4.69 13.16 -1.88
CA VAL A 187 5.51 13.99 -0.99
C VAL A 187 5.99 15.25 -1.70
N ARG A 188 6.52 15.13 -2.93
CA ARG A 188 6.93 16.30 -3.72
C ARG A 188 5.77 17.25 -4.00
N ALA A 189 4.58 16.71 -4.30
CA ALA A 189 3.38 17.52 -4.51
C ALA A 189 3.00 18.30 -3.23
N ALA A 190 3.06 17.66 -2.07
CA ALA A 190 2.78 18.31 -0.78
C ALA A 190 3.84 19.37 -0.42
N VAL A 191 5.13 19.10 -0.65
CA VAL A 191 6.20 20.08 -0.45
C VAL A 191 5.99 21.30 -1.35
N ALA A 192 5.65 21.10 -2.63
CA ALA A 192 5.35 22.19 -3.56
C ALA A 192 4.13 23.02 -3.09
N ALA A 193 3.08 22.37 -2.60
CA ALA A 193 1.91 23.06 -2.05
C ALA A 193 2.24 23.85 -0.77
N ALA A 194 3.04 23.28 0.13
CA ALA A 194 3.48 23.92 1.37
C ALA A 194 4.40 25.13 1.10
N GLY A 195 5.25 25.06 0.08
CA GLY A 195 6.09 26.17 -0.38
C GLY A 195 5.29 27.29 -1.06
N GLY A 196 4.36 26.96 -1.95
CA GLY A 196 3.53 27.95 -2.66
C GLY A 196 2.54 28.72 -1.77
N LEU A 197 2.19 28.17 -0.60
CA LEU A 197 1.36 28.85 0.41
C LEU A 197 2.13 29.92 1.20
N ALA A 198 3.47 29.90 1.19
CA ALA A 198 4.30 30.95 1.79
C ALA A 198 4.29 32.24 0.95
N GLU A 199 4.26 32.13 -0.39
CA GLU A 199 4.24 33.29 -1.29
C GLU A 199 2.89 34.05 -1.32
N ARG A 200 1.79 33.41 -0.91
CA ARG A 200 0.45 34.06 -0.86
C ARG A 200 0.17 34.84 0.43
N LYS A 201 1.11 34.89 1.38
CA LYS A 201 0.89 35.46 2.71
C LYS A 201 1.69 36.73 3.01
N GLU A 202 2.07 37.50 1.99
CA GLU A 202 2.45 38.91 2.14
C GLU A 202 1.34 39.83 1.62
N PRO A 203 0.57 40.46 2.51
CA PRO A 203 0.06 41.82 2.33
C PRO A 203 0.93 42.87 3.06
#